data_AF-A0A5B7CNE3-F1
#
_entry.id   AF-A0A5B7CNE3-F1
#
_cell.length_a   1.000
_cell.length_b   1.000
_cell.length_c   1.000
_cell.angle_alpha   90.00
_cell.angle_beta   90.00
_cell.angle_gamma   90.00
#
_symmetry.space_group_name_H-M   'P 1'
#
loop_
_entity.id
_entity.type
_entity.pdbx_description
1 polymer ?
#
loop_
_entity_poly.entity_id
_entity_poly.type
_entity_poly.pdbx_seq_one_letter_code
_entity_poly.pdbx_strand_id
1 'polypeptide(L)'
;MNSEACKIGFDAQESITFLVEKLEIDHREGIGQQPEEEIFKDMEALSLVGAALHTRLVQLSLWTIFLHLEMRITPILAVMELRDIRVDRAILKQTGQKLMLKIEEVEQRCHQVSGSVFNVASHVQLRSVLYQELKLDLKTGIAIPRTTKGQKSTCEAAANIS
;
A
#
# COMPACT_ATOMS: atom_id res chain seq x y z
N MET A 1 -6.59 8.35 42.14
CA MET A 1 -6.67 9.60 41.38
C MET A 1 -5.32 10.28 41.46
N ASN A 2 -4.53 10.24 40.39
CA ASN A 2 -3.62 11.32 40.03
C ASN A 2 -3.44 11.23 38.53
N SER A 3 -4.20 12.11 37.88
CA SER A 3 -4.20 12.37 36.45
C SER A 3 -2.95 13.18 36.14
N GLU A 4 -1.85 12.50 35.81
CA GLU A 4 -0.81 13.13 35.02
C GLU A 4 -1.30 13.13 33.57
N ALA A 5 -2.07 14.17 33.27
CA ALA A 5 -2.40 14.54 31.92
C ALA A 5 -1.07 14.67 31.15
N CYS A 6 -0.83 13.69 30.28
CA CYS A 6 0.21 13.70 29.28
C CYS A 6 -0.03 14.94 28.40
N LYS A 7 0.59 16.05 28.78
CA LYS A 7 0.69 17.25 27.96
C LYS A 7 1.70 16.92 26.86
N ILE A 8 1.25 16.20 25.83
CA ILE A 8 1.97 16.10 24.57
C ILE A 8 1.72 17.43 23.84
N GLY A 9 2.33 18.49 24.35
CA GLY A 9 2.51 19.71 23.58
C GLY A 9 3.52 19.37 22.48
N PHE A 10 3.02 19.11 21.28
CA PHE A 10 3.88 18.92 20.11
C PHE A 10 4.38 20.29 19.66
N ASP A 11 5.45 20.76 20.28
CA ASP A 11 6.16 21.95 19.86
C ASP A 11 6.92 21.64 18.57
N ALA A 12 6.58 22.37 17.50
CA ALA A 12 7.21 22.19 16.20
C ALA A 12 8.70 22.58 16.23
N GLN A 13 9.09 23.52 17.10
CA GLN A 13 10.48 23.98 17.19
C GLN A 13 11.38 22.95 17.86
N GLU A 14 10.96 22.35 18.98
CA GLU A 14 11.71 21.23 19.61
C GLU A 14 11.78 20.01 18.69
N SER A 15 10.73 19.73 17.91
CA SER A 15 10.71 18.60 16.98
C SER A 15 11.68 18.78 15.80
N ILE A 16 11.80 20.00 15.26
CA ILE A 16 12.77 20.31 14.19
C ILE A 16 14.20 20.23 14.72
N THR A 17 14.47 20.78 15.91
CA THR A 17 15.79 20.66 16.56
C THR A 17 16.14 19.20 16.84
N PHE A 18 15.18 18.40 17.31
CA PHE A 18 15.35 16.96 17.53
C PHE A 18 15.63 16.20 16.22
N LEU A 19 14.97 16.54 15.11
CA LEU A 19 15.25 15.94 13.82
C LEU A 19 16.64 16.32 13.30
N VAL A 20 17.05 17.58 13.40
CA VAL A 20 18.37 18.04 12.95
C VAL A 20 19.49 17.38 13.78
N GLU A 21 19.28 17.19 15.08
CA GLU A 21 20.26 16.60 16.00
C GLU A 21 20.38 15.06 15.84
N LYS A 22 19.26 14.36 15.62
CA LYS A 22 19.26 12.89 15.42
C LYS A 22 19.56 12.43 14.01
N LEU A 23 19.50 13.32 13.03
CA LEU A 23 19.66 12.96 11.63
C LEU A 23 21.10 12.67 11.23
N GLU A 24 22.11 12.77 12.12
CA GLU A 24 23.55 12.49 11.88
C GLU A 24 23.77 12.21 10.40
N ILE A 25 23.72 13.28 9.59
CA ILE A 25 23.70 13.14 8.13
C ILE A 25 25.10 12.70 7.79
N ASP A 26 25.29 11.40 7.87
CA ASP A 26 26.54 10.71 7.67
C ASP A 26 26.83 10.96 6.20
N HIS A 27 27.76 11.88 5.95
CA HIS A 27 28.21 12.21 4.62
C HIS A 27 28.95 10.97 4.11
N ARG A 28 28.21 9.97 3.64
CA ARG A 28 28.79 8.80 2.99
C ARG A 28 29.48 9.29 1.74
N GLU A 29 30.79 9.46 1.86
CA GLU A 29 31.71 9.62 0.75
C GLU A 29 31.53 8.44 -0.20
N GLY A 30 30.93 8.73 -1.34
CA GLY A 30 30.60 7.73 -2.33
C GLY A 30 30.00 8.37 -3.57
N ILE A 31 30.58 9.47 -4.04
CA ILE A 31 30.18 10.06 -5.32
C ILE A 31 31.41 10.14 -6.22
N GLY A 32 31.39 9.30 -7.27
CA GLY A 32 32.40 9.29 -8.31
C GLY A 32 32.52 10.66 -8.99
N GLN A 33 33.69 10.91 -9.58
CA GLN A 33 34.07 12.18 -10.19
C GLN A 33 33.13 12.59 -11.35
N GLN A 34 31.99 13.20 -11.03
CA GLN A 34 31.27 14.29 -11.74
C GLN A 34 30.04 14.83 -10.96
N PRO A 35 29.97 14.88 -9.61
CA PRO A 35 28.71 15.15 -8.90
C PRO A 35 28.28 16.62 -8.92
N GLU A 36 29.24 17.53 -8.95
CA GLU A 36 28.99 18.95 -8.65
C GLU A 36 28.16 19.64 -9.75
N GLU A 37 28.35 19.25 -11.01
CA GLU A 37 27.62 19.83 -12.14
C GLU A 37 26.18 19.33 -12.23
N GLU A 38 25.91 18.07 -11.86
CA GLU A 38 24.56 17.51 -11.79
C GLU A 38 23.79 18.08 -10.59
N ILE A 39 24.43 18.18 -9.42
CA ILE A 39 23.82 18.81 -8.23
C ILE A 39 23.44 20.27 -8.53
N PHE A 40 24.29 21.00 -9.27
CA PHE A 40 23.99 22.39 -9.64
C PHE A 40 22.76 22.48 -10.56
N LYS A 41 22.66 21.60 -11.56
CA LYS A 41 21.50 21.50 -12.46
C LYS A 41 20.22 21.15 -11.71
N ASP A 42 20.29 20.20 -10.77
CA ASP A 42 19.15 19.80 -9.94
C ASP A 42 18.71 20.93 -9.01
N MET A 43 19.66 21.64 -8.40
CA MET A 43 19.37 22.78 -7.53
C MET A 43 18.71 23.94 -8.30
N GLU A 44 19.17 24.23 -9.52
CA GLU A 44 18.56 25.21 -10.41
C GLU A 44 17.13 24.81 -10.79
N ALA A 45 16.91 23.54 -11.16
CA ALA A 45 15.60 23.01 -11.50
C ALA A 45 14.63 23.05 -10.30
N LEU A 46 15.10 22.69 -9.10
CA LEU A 46 14.31 22.75 -7.87
C LEU A 46 13.86 24.17 -7.55
N SER A 47 14.73 25.17 -7.73
CA SER A 47 14.40 26.58 -7.53
C SER A 47 13.29 27.04 -8.47
N LEU A 48 13.41 26.71 -9.77
CA LEU A 48 12.41 27.06 -10.78
C LEU A 48 11.05 26.41 -10.50
N VAL A 49 11.05 25.09 -10.23
CA VAL A 49 9.83 24.33 -9.93
C VAL A 49 9.19 24.81 -8.63
N GLY A 50 9.99 25.08 -7.60
CA GLY A 50 9.51 25.60 -6.32
C GLY A 50 8.77 26.93 -6.47
N ALA A 51 9.32 27.87 -7.23
CA ALA A 51 8.68 29.17 -7.49
C ALA A 51 7.36 29.04 -8.27
N ALA A 52 7.33 28.16 -9.29
CA ALA A 52 6.13 27.90 -10.07
C ALA A 52 5.02 27.25 -9.22
N LEU A 53 5.37 26.25 -8.40
CA LEU A 53 4.44 25.56 -7.51
C LEU A 53 3.91 26.47 -6.41
N HIS A 54 4.76 27.30 -5.80
CA HIS A 54 4.34 28.30 -4.82
C HIS A 54 3.24 29.20 -5.40
N THR A 55 3.47 29.75 -6.59
CA THR A 55 2.50 30.62 -7.27
C THR A 55 1.17 29.90 -7.50
N ARG A 56 1.22 28.64 -7.93
CA ARG A 56 0.01 27.83 -8.16
C ARG A 56 -0.74 27.50 -6.86
N LEU A 57 -0.03 27.19 -5.78
CA LEU A 57 -0.62 26.88 -4.48
C LEU A 57 -1.30 28.09 -3.85
N VAL A 58 -0.73 29.28 -4.03
CA VAL A 58 -1.35 30.54 -3.59
C VAL A 58 -2.62 30.82 -4.40
N GLN A 59 -2.59 30.65 -5.73
CA GLN A 59 -3.78 30.80 -6.58
C GLN A 59 -4.93 29.85 -6.18
N LEU A 60 -4.60 28.64 -5.74
CA LEU A 60 -5.58 27.64 -5.29
C LEU A 60 -5.95 27.77 -3.81
N SER A 61 -5.41 28.75 -3.08
CA SER A 61 -5.60 28.92 -1.63
C SER A 61 -5.17 27.70 -0.79
N LEU A 62 -4.24 26.89 -1.31
CA LEU A 62 -3.71 25.69 -0.64
C LEU A 62 -2.42 25.94 0.14
N TRP A 63 -1.84 27.13 0.01
CA TRP A 63 -0.57 27.49 0.65
C TRP A 63 -0.59 27.29 2.18
N THR A 64 -1.70 27.63 2.84
CA THR A 64 -1.86 27.46 4.28
C THR A 64 -1.84 25.98 4.70
N ILE A 65 -2.46 25.09 3.91
CA ILE A 65 -2.48 23.64 4.19
C ILE A 65 -1.09 23.05 3.98
N PHE A 66 -0.42 23.44 2.89
CA PHE A 66 0.95 23.02 2.62
C PHE A 66 1.88 23.35 3.81
N LEU A 67 1.84 24.58 4.34
CA LEU A 67 2.71 24.97 5.45
C LEU A 67 2.29 24.36 6.80
N HIS A 68 1.00 24.35 7.12
CA HIS A 68 0.54 24.00 8.47
C HIS A 68 0.25 22.51 8.65
N LEU A 69 0.10 21.75 7.56
CA LEU A 69 -0.16 20.31 7.61
C LEU A 69 0.97 19.53 6.94
N GLU A 70 1.17 19.70 5.64
CA GLU A 70 2.12 18.89 4.86
C GLU A 70 3.54 19.05 5.40
N MET A 71 4.03 20.29 5.52
CA MET A 71 5.37 20.54 6.04
C MET A 71 5.56 20.13 7.51
N ARG A 72 4.47 20.06 8.30
CA ARG A 72 4.53 19.59 9.70
C ARG A 72 4.55 18.07 9.81
N ILE A 73 3.91 17.35 8.90
CA ILE A 73 3.86 15.88 8.93
C ILE A 73 5.08 15.25 8.25
N THR A 74 5.70 15.90 7.26
CA THR A 74 6.93 15.43 6.61
C THR A 74 8.02 14.96 7.58
N PRO A 75 8.45 15.73 8.60
CA PRO A 75 9.43 15.26 9.56
C PRO A 75 8.98 14.05 10.38
N ILE A 76 7.68 13.95 10.70
CA ILE A 76 7.12 12.82 11.44
C ILE A 76 7.21 11.55 10.59
N LEU A 77 6.86 11.64 9.30
CA LEU A 77 6.96 10.54 8.35
C LEU A 77 8.41 10.10 8.15
N ALA A 78 9.35 11.05 8.04
CA ALA A 78 10.78 10.73 7.95
C ALA A 78 11.26 9.94 9.18
N VAL A 79 10.85 10.31 10.40
CA VAL A 79 11.17 9.55 11.61
C VAL A 79 10.48 8.19 11.64
N MET A 80 9.25 8.08 11.14
CA MET A 80 8.55 6.79 11.03
C MET A 80 9.22 5.86 10.02
N GLU A 81 9.74 6.39 8.92
CA GLU A 81 10.44 5.63 7.88
C GLU A 81 11.81 5.15 8.36
N LEU A 82 12.55 5.99 9.07
CA LEU A 82 13.82 5.61 9.70
C LEU A 82 13.65 4.59 10.84
N ARG A 83 12.44 4.41 11.37
CA ARG A 83 12.14 3.40 12.39
C ARG A 83 11.76 2.09 11.71
N ASP A 84 12.69 1.15 11.71
CA ASP A 84 12.41 -0.21 11.26
C ASP A 84 11.29 -0.89 12.06
N ILE A 85 10.46 -1.65 11.36
CA ILE A 85 9.44 -2.51 11.97
C ILE A 85 10.05 -3.91 12.17
N ARG A 86 10.17 -4.34 13.42
CA ARG A 86 10.64 -5.69 13.76
C ARG A 86 9.54 -6.70 13.46
N VAL A 87 9.81 -7.62 12.54
CA VAL A 87 8.91 -8.73 12.19
C VAL A 87 9.56 -10.07 12.55
N ASP A 88 8.81 -10.93 13.24
CA ASP A 88 9.24 -12.30 13.51
C ASP A 88 9.14 -13.14 12.23
N ARG A 89 10.31 -13.36 11.60
CA ARG A 89 10.42 -14.13 10.37
C ARG A 89 10.07 -15.61 10.57
N ALA A 90 10.30 -16.18 11.76
CA ALA A 90 10.04 -17.58 12.03
C ALA A 90 8.54 -17.84 12.12
N ILE A 91 7.80 -17.00 12.85
CA ILE A 91 6.34 -17.07 12.95
C ILE A 91 5.70 -16.83 11.57
N LEU A 92 6.18 -15.84 10.81
CA LEU A 92 5.66 -15.56 9.48
C LEU A 92 5.86 -16.75 8.53
N LYS A 93 7.04 -17.38 8.56
CA LYS A 93 7.33 -18.57 7.74
C LYS A 93 6.48 -19.76 8.14
N GLN A 94 6.32 -20.03 9.44
CA GLN A 94 5.48 -21.12 9.92
C GLN A 94 4.01 -20.90 9.51
N THR A 95 3.52 -19.67 9.62
CA THR A 95 2.15 -19.32 9.23
C THR A 95 1.96 -19.46 7.72
N GLY A 96 2.94 -19.01 6.93
CA GLY A 96 2.95 -19.19 5.47
C GLY A 96 2.87 -20.66 5.06
N GLN A 97 3.62 -21.54 5.72
CA GLN A 97 3.57 -22.98 5.46
C GLN A 97 2.20 -23.58 5.81
N LYS A 98 1.61 -23.21 6.95
CA LYS A 98 0.26 -23.67 7.33
C LYS A 98 -0.81 -23.21 6.33
N LEU A 99 -0.70 -21.99 5.82
CA LEU A 99 -1.61 -21.45 4.81
C LEU A 99 -1.45 -22.18 3.47
N MET A 100 -0.21 -22.46 3.06
CA MET A 100 0.08 -23.20 1.83
C MET A 100 -0.56 -24.59 1.83
N LEU A 101 -0.42 -25.36 2.92
CA LEU A 101 -1.06 -26.67 3.05
C LEU A 101 -2.60 -26.58 2.95
N LYS A 102 -3.20 -25.55 3.56
CA LYS A 102 -4.65 -25.35 3.47
C LYS A 102 -5.11 -24.96 2.07
N ILE A 103 -4.32 -24.15 1.36
CA ILE A 103 -4.62 -23.77 -0.03
C ILE A 103 -4.57 -25.01 -0.92
N GLU A 104 -3.54 -25.85 -0.78
CA GLU A 104 -3.41 -27.11 -1.54
C GLU A 104 -4.58 -28.06 -1.25
N GLU A 105 -4.98 -28.21 0.01
CA GLU A 105 -6.13 -29.04 0.40
C GLU A 105 -7.43 -28.53 -0.23
N VAL A 106 -7.66 -27.21 -0.21
CA VAL A 106 -8.84 -26.60 -0.84
C VAL A 106 -8.80 -26.77 -2.35
N GLU A 107 -7.65 -26.56 -2.99
CA GLU A 107 -7.48 -26.71 -4.43
C GLU A 107 -7.74 -28.15 -4.89
N GLN A 108 -7.21 -29.14 -4.18
CA GLN A 108 -7.48 -30.55 -4.46
C GLN A 108 -8.97 -30.88 -4.32
N ARG A 109 -9.63 -30.37 -3.28
CA ARG A 109 -11.09 -30.55 -3.13
C ARG A 109 -11.85 -29.88 -4.27
N CYS A 110 -11.44 -28.70 -4.72
CA CYS A 110 -12.04 -28.04 -5.88
C CYS A 110 -11.89 -28.89 -7.14
N HIS A 111 -10.70 -29.43 -7.41
CA HIS A 111 -10.46 -30.30 -8.59
C HIS A 111 -11.27 -31.60 -8.54
N GLN A 112 -11.41 -32.20 -7.35
CA GLN A 112 -12.22 -33.40 -7.15
C GLN A 112 -13.71 -33.14 -7.42
N VAL A 113 -14.22 -32.00 -6.96
CA VAL A 113 -15.64 -31.64 -7.13
C VAL A 113 -15.95 -31.19 -8.56
N SER A 114 -15.03 -30.49 -9.23
CA SER A 114 -15.22 -30.07 -10.63
C SER A 114 -15.03 -31.22 -11.62
N GLY A 115 -14.22 -32.23 -11.28
CA GLY A 115 -13.81 -33.28 -12.21
C GLY A 115 -12.78 -32.83 -13.25
N SER A 116 -12.26 -31.60 -13.13
CA SER A 116 -11.35 -30.95 -14.07
C SER A 116 -10.21 -30.28 -13.30
N VAL A 117 -8.97 -30.39 -13.79
CA VAL A 117 -7.81 -29.67 -13.22
C VAL A 117 -7.75 -28.27 -13.83
N PHE A 118 -7.81 -27.23 -12.99
CA PHE A 118 -7.73 -25.83 -13.42
C PHE A 118 -7.03 -24.97 -12.37
N ASN A 119 -6.52 -23.80 -12.77
CA ASN A 119 -5.92 -22.87 -11.83
C ASN A 119 -7.00 -22.10 -11.06
N VAL A 120 -7.17 -22.41 -9.77
CA VAL A 120 -8.17 -21.78 -8.89
C VAL A 120 -7.92 -20.28 -8.71
N ALA A 121 -6.67 -19.82 -8.80
CA ALA A 121 -6.33 -18.40 -8.71
C ALA A 121 -6.72 -17.60 -9.98
N SER A 122 -7.02 -18.27 -11.10
CA SER A 122 -7.43 -17.60 -12.34
C SER A 122 -8.94 -17.42 -12.39
N HIS A 123 -9.40 -16.18 -12.22
CA HIS A 123 -10.82 -15.84 -12.33
C HIS A 123 -11.46 -16.24 -13.67
N VAL A 124 -10.68 -16.30 -14.76
CA VAL A 124 -11.20 -16.70 -16.08
C VAL A 124 -11.47 -18.20 -16.12
N GLN A 125 -10.54 -19.02 -15.64
CA GLN A 125 -10.69 -20.48 -15.62
C GLN A 125 -11.73 -20.93 -14.58
N LEU A 126 -11.75 -20.30 -13.40
CA LEU A 126 -12.77 -20.56 -12.39
C LEU A 126 -14.17 -20.24 -12.92
N ARG A 127 -14.33 -19.14 -13.66
CA ARG A 127 -15.61 -18.76 -14.27
C ARG A 127 -16.09 -19.78 -15.30
N SER A 128 -15.21 -20.30 -16.16
CA SER A 128 -15.60 -21.33 -17.13
C SER A 128 -16.07 -22.58 -16.41
N VAL A 129 -15.37 -23.04 -15.38
CA VAL A 129 -15.78 -24.24 -14.62
C VAL A 129 -17.14 -24.01 -13.93
N LEU A 130 -17.33 -22.88 -13.24
CA LEU A 130 -18.58 -22.62 -12.49
C LEU A 130 -19.83 -22.49 -13.37
N TYR A 131 -19.72 -21.83 -14.52
CA TYR A 131 -20.89 -21.46 -15.33
C TYR A 131 -21.00 -22.21 -16.67
N GLN A 132 -19.92 -22.77 -17.21
CA GLN A 132 -19.96 -23.55 -18.45
C GLN A 132 -20.07 -25.04 -18.14
N GLU A 133 -19.20 -25.56 -17.25
CA GLU A 133 -19.18 -26.98 -16.89
C GLU A 133 -20.27 -27.30 -15.86
N LEU A 134 -20.23 -26.65 -14.69
CA LEU A 134 -21.15 -26.93 -13.58
C LEU A 134 -22.54 -26.30 -13.77
N LYS A 135 -22.63 -25.28 -14.64
CA LYS A 135 -23.86 -24.53 -15.01
C LYS A 135 -24.66 -24.06 -13.80
N LEU A 136 -23.96 -23.57 -12.78
CA LEU A 136 -24.57 -23.22 -11.49
C LEU A 136 -25.64 -22.13 -11.62
N ASP A 137 -25.46 -21.19 -12.54
CA ASP A 137 -26.42 -20.12 -12.83
C ASP A 137 -27.78 -20.64 -13.29
N LEU A 138 -27.80 -21.74 -14.05
CA LEU A 138 -29.02 -22.37 -14.52
C LEU A 138 -29.68 -23.21 -13.43
N LYS A 139 -28.87 -23.80 -12.53
CA LYS A 139 -29.36 -24.68 -11.47
C LYS A 139 -29.96 -23.92 -10.30
N THR A 140 -29.40 -22.76 -9.94
CA THR A 140 -29.88 -21.95 -8.80
C THR A 140 -30.91 -20.91 -9.20
N GLY A 141 -31.03 -20.58 -10.50
CA GLY A 141 -32.03 -19.63 -11.01
C GLY A 141 -31.79 -18.17 -10.59
N ILE A 142 -30.63 -17.86 -10.01
CA ILE A 142 -30.30 -16.53 -9.48
C ILE A 142 -29.53 -15.72 -10.52
N ALA A 143 -29.90 -14.45 -10.67
CA ALA A 143 -29.24 -13.52 -11.56
C ALA A 143 -27.87 -13.10 -10.99
N ILE A 144 -26.79 -13.60 -11.59
CA ILE A 144 -25.43 -13.29 -11.15
C ILE A 144 -24.99 -11.91 -11.66
N PRO A 145 -24.40 -11.05 -10.81
CA PRO A 145 -23.89 -9.75 -11.22
C PRO A 145 -22.78 -9.86 -12.27
N ARG A 146 -22.71 -8.88 -13.16
CA ARG A 146 -21.75 -8.85 -14.28
C ARG A 146 -20.66 -7.82 -14.03
N THR A 147 -19.47 -8.10 -14.54
CA THR A 147 -18.36 -7.14 -14.58
C THR A 147 -18.65 -6.06 -15.62
N THR A 148 -17.87 -4.97 -15.61
CA THR A 148 -17.93 -3.90 -16.62
C THR A 148 -17.77 -4.41 -18.06
N LYS A 149 -17.10 -5.56 -18.24
CA LYS A 149 -16.94 -6.26 -19.54
C LYS A 149 -18.08 -7.24 -19.84
N GLY A 150 -19.18 -7.21 -19.09
CA GLY A 150 -20.38 -8.04 -19.29
C GLY A 150 -20.23 -9.52 -18.85
N GLN A 151 -19.09 -9.89 -18.27
CA GLN A 151 -18.80 -11.27 -17.86
C GLN A 151 -19.41 -11.58 -16.49
N LYS A 152 -19.86 -12.81 -16.24
CA LYS A 152 -20.39 -13.24 -14.94
C LYS A 152 -19.34 -13.11 -13.82
N SER A 153 -19.68 -12.54 -12.68
CA SER A 153 -18.74 -12.34 -11.57
C SER A 153 -18.34 -13.66 -10.88
N THR A 154 -17.14 -13.68 -10.31
CA THR A 154 -16.64 -14.73 -9.40
C THR A 154 -16.32 -14.14 -8.01
N CYS A 155 -16.87 -12.98 -7.68
CA CYS A 155 -16.72 -12.38 -6.35
C CYS A 155 -17.44 -13.20 -5.27
N GLU A 156 -17.03 -13.02 -4.02
CA GLU A 156 -17.64 -13.69 -2.85
C GLU A 156 -19.17 -13.56 -2.84
N ALA A 157 -19.70 -12.35 -3.10
CA ALA A 157 -21.15 -12.13 -3.15
C ALA A 157 -21.88 -12.95 -4.23
N ALA A 158 -21.20 -13.31 -5.33
CA ALA A 158 -21.76 -14.20 -6.34
C ALA A 158 -21.65 -15.68 -5.97
N ALA A 159 -20.74 -16.03 -5.05
CA ALA A 159 -20.53 -17.39 -4.56
C ALA A 159 -21.33 -17.71 -3.29
N ASN A 160 -21.68 -16.71 -2.50
CA ASN A 160 -22.49 -16.85 -1.29
C ASN A 160 -23.99 -16.83 -1.66
N ILE A 161 -24.44 -17.96 -2.21
CA ILE A 161 -25.84 -18.20 -2.55
C ILE A 161 -26.44 -19.03 -1.43
N SER A 162 -27.09 -18.37 -0.46
CA SER A 162 -27.87 -18.98 0.62
C SER A 162 -29.28 -19.34 0.16
#